data_AF-A0A959RIN3-F1
#
_entry.id   AF-A0A959RIN3-F1
#
_cell.length_a   1.000
_cell.length_b   1.000
_cell.length_c   1.000
_cell.angle_alpha   90.00
_cell.angle_beta   90.00
_cell.angle_gamma   90.00
#
_symmetry.space_group_name_H-M   'P 1'
#
loop_
_entity.id
_entity.type
_entity.pdbx_description
1 polymer ?
#
loop_
_entity_poly.entity_id
_entity_poly.type
_entity_poly.pdbx_seq_one_letter_code
_entity_poly.pdbx_strand_id
1 'polypeptide(L)'
;VPSAGHHHQGCDVTVDIYGFVRVVYANCTSNGQNSTEDYLGWAESGNGGVSFSDMSDVKVNTNGIRSADFLTPSSSVIRVNGFPRIASDRTCFSTADDDYVVMAEKNFAPAIDNGDIVLMRTQDGGSTWTRTRVNQSASGAYEWSPAVDVDETGAINICYYSTRNVPTSDSAEIYLSRSIDGGVTFTDIKVSDHKFRPAPISGTASGYQG
;
A
#
# COMPACT_ATOMS: atom_id res chain seq x y z
N VAL A 1 16.55 16.61 -3.94
CA VAL A 1 15.43 17.49 -4.36
C VAL A 1 14.62 16.68 -5.35
N PRO A 2 13.29 16.53 -5.19
CA PRO A 2 12.47 15.85 -6.18
C PRO A 2 12.76 16.42 -7.56
N SER A 3 12.96 15.54 -8.54
CA SER A 3 13.22 15.97 -9.90
C SER A 3 12.00 16.75 -10.43
N ALA A 4 12.22 17.84 -11.16
CA ALA A 4 11.14 18.70 -11.63
C ALA A 4 10.18 17.93 -12.55
N GLY A 5 8.86 18.09 -12.34
CA GLY A 5 7.83 17.39 -13.12
C GLY A 5 7.29 16.10 -12.49
N HIS A 6 7.81 15.69 -11.33
CA HIS A 6 7.32 14.51 -10.61
C HIS A 6 6.48 14.87 -9.39
N HIS A 7 5.40 14.12 -9.20
CA HIS A 7 4.42 14.35 -8.16
C HIS A 7 4.51 13.25 -7.11
N HIS A 8 5.47 13.41 -6.20
CA HIS A 8 5.70 12.46 -5.10
C HIS A 8 4.63 12.66 -4.03
N GLN A 9 3.89 11.61 -3.69
CA GLN A 9 2.75 11.69 -2.77
C GLN A 9 2.69 10.46 -1.84
N GLY A 10 2.02 10.63 -0.70
CA GLY A 10 1.79 9.51 0.24
C GLY A 10 3.06 8.87 0.75
N CYS A 11 4.03 9.68 1.17
CA CYS A 11 5.30 9.15 1.66
C CYS A 11 5.13 8.41 2.99
N ASP A 12 5.94 7.37 3.17
CA ASP A 12 6.07 6.65 4.44
C ASP A 12 7.54 6.29 4.68
N VAL A 13 7.90 6.03 5.94
CA VAL A 13 9.29 5.86 6.36
C VAL A 13 9.41 4.73 7.38
N THR A 14 10.50 3.97 7.29
CA THR A 14 10.87 2.96 8.28
C THR A 14 12.36 3.02 8.54
N VAL A 15 12.77 2.41 9.66
CA VAL A 15 14.16 2.16 10.00
C VAL A 15 14.32 0.67 10.27
N ASP A 16 15.29 0.04 9.60
CA ASP A 16 15.61 -1.38 9.77
C ASP A 16 16.42 -1.62 11.07
N ILE A 17 16.77 -2.88 11.33
CA ILE A 17 17.54 -3.25 12.52
C ILE A 17 19.01 -2.80 12.48
N TYR A 18 19.54 -2.47 11.29
CA TYR A 18 20.90 -1.99 11.07
C TYR A 18 20.99 -0.46 11.13
N GLY A 19 19.86 0.23 11.28
CA GLY A 19 19.77 1.69 11.37
C GLY A 19 19.68 2.39 10.02
N PHE A 20 19.44 1.67 8.92
CA PHE A 20 19.16 2.33 7.66
C PHE A 20 17.73 2.89 7.66
N VAL A 21 17.60 4.10 7.15
CA VAL A 21 16.32 4.76 6.93
C VAL A 21 15.85 4.44 5.51
N ARG A 22 14.65 3.90 5.36
CA ARG A 22 13.98 3.69 4.06
C ARG A 22 12.81 4.65 3.93
N VAL A 23 12.72 5.33 2.80
CA VAL A 23 11.61 6.22 2.47
C VAL A 23 10.96 5.73 1.18
N VAL A 24 9.64 5.59 1.20
CA VAL A 24 8.83 5.29 0.03
C VAL A 24 7.89 6.44 -0.29
N TYR A 25 7.50 6.55 -1.55
CA TYR A 25 6.51 7.51 -2.02
C TYR A 25 5.88 7.01 -3.32
N ALA A 26 4.63 7.40 -3.59
CA ALA A 26 4.04 7.16 -4.90
C ALA A 26 4.54 8.21 -5.90
N ASN A 27 4.88 7.79 -7.11
CA ASN A 27 5.16 8.68 -8.23
C ASN A 27 4.12 8.49 -9.34
N CYS A 28 3.68 9.61 -9.91
CA CYS A 28 2.57 9.66 -10.87
C CYS A 28 3.11 10.38 -12.13
N THR A 29 3.44 9.60 -13.16
CA THR A 29 4.16 10.06 -14.37
C THR A 29 3.27 10.17 -15.60
N SER A 30 2.21 9.37 -15.69
CA SER A 30 1.44 9.21 -16.92
C SER A 30 0.53 10.41 -17.24
N ASN A 31 0.02 11.15 -16.23
CA ASN A 31 -0.87 12.30 -16.46
C ASN A 31 -0.69 13.50 -15.49
N GLY A 32 0.47 13.64 -14.84
CA GLY A 32 0.79 14.78 -13.96
C GLY A 32 0.07 14.78 -12.60
N GLN A 33 0.01 15.94 -11.93
CA GLN A 33 -0.52 16.09 -10.57
C GLN A 33 -1.98 15.65 -10.57
N ASN A 34 -2.30 14.55 -9.87
CA ASN A 34 -3.60 13.87 -9.79
C ASN A 34 -3.79 12.64 -10.70
N SER A 35 -2.74 12.13 -11.35
CA SER A 35 -2.82 10.85 -12.05
C SER A 35 -2.72 9.65 -11.11
N THR A 36 -3.17 8.49 -11.61
CA THR A 36 -2.93 7.18 -10.99
C THR A 36 -1.45 7.03 -10.62
N GLU A 37 -1.19 6.42 -9.47
CA GLU A 37 0.16 6.09 -9.05
C GLU A 37 0.76 5.04 -10.00
N ASP A 38 1.81 5.42 -10.74
CA ASP A 38 2.44 4.59 -11.79
C ASP A 38 3.68 3.86 -11.25
N TYR A 39 4.34 4.42 -10.24
CA TYR A 39 5.54 3.83 -9.66
C TYR A 39 5.59 3.98 -8.14
N LEU A 40 6.20 3.00 -7.48
CA LEU A 40 6.83 3.15 -6.18
C LEU A 40 8.16 3.88 -6.36
N GLY A 41 8.33 4.99 -5.65
CA GLY A 41 9.61 5.65 -5.42
C GLY A 41 10.29 5.16 -4.14
N TRP A 42 11.61 5.30 -4.08
CA TRP A 42 12.48 4.80 -3.02
C TRP A 42 13.63 5.75 -2.76
N ALA A 43 14.00 5.90 -1.48
CA ALA A 43 15.25 6.51 -1.07
C ALA A 43 15.76 5.85 0.21
N GLU A 44 17.07 5.74 0.34
CA GLU A 44 17.72 5.04 1.45
C GLU A 44 18.78 5.92 2.11
N SER A 45 18.97 5.80 3.43
CA SER A 45 20.08 6.44 4.15
C SER A 45 20.73 5.49 5.15
N GLY A 46 22.01 5.21 4.96
CA GLY A 46 22.84 4.46 5.91
C GLY A 46 23.51 5.32 7.00
N ASN A 47 23.14 6.60 7.12
CA ASN A 47 23.72 7.52 8.09
C ASN A 47 22.65 8.29 8.89
N GLY A 48 21.53 7.62 9.19
CA GLY A 48 20.48 8.18 10.04
C GLY A 48 19.73 9.36 9.42
N GLY A 49 19.62 9.41 8.09
CA GLY A 49 18.91 10.45 7.35
C GLY A 49 19.71 11.72 7.06
N VAL A 50 21.03 11.73 7.35
CA VAL A 50 21.90 12.89 7.03
C VAL A 50 22.05 13.07 5.51
N SER A 51 22.20 11.96 4.78
CA SER A 51 22.19 11.95 3.32
C SER A 51 21.49 10.71 2.80
N PHE A 52 20.86 10.84 1.64
CA PHE A 52 20.17 9.74 0.98
C PHE A 52 20.93 9.27 -0.26
N SER A 53 21.01 7.96 -0.43
CA SER A 53 21.45 7.21 -1.60
C SER A 53 20.25 6.53 -2.27
N ASP A 54 20.46 6.05 -3.50
CA ASP A 54 19.44 5.32 -4.29
C ASP A 54 18.06 6.00 -4.29
N MET A 55 18.05 7.29 -4.68
CA MET A 55 16.84 8.09 -4.82
C MET A 55 16.21 7.81 -6.19
N SER A 56 15.34 6.81 -6.26
CA SER A 56 14.69 6.38 -7.50
C SER A 56 13.20 6.74 -7.48
N ASP A 57 12.76 7.47 -8.50
CA ASP A 57 11.34 7.83 -8.69
C ASP A 57 10.54 6.74 -9.40
N VAL A 58 11.19 5.66 -9.85
CA VAL A 58 10.62 4.57 -10.67
C VAL A 58 11.08 3.19 -10.21
N LYS A 59 11.16 2.98 -8.89
CA LYS A 59 11.76 1.78 -8.27
C LYS A 59 11.01 0.50 -8.64
N VAL A 60 9.68 0.52 -8.53
CA VAL A 60 8.81 -0.60 -8.91
C VAL A 60 7.64 -0.04 -9.71
N ASN A 61 7.34 -0.64 -10.85
CA ASN A 61 6.16 -0.29 -11.64
C ASN A 61 4.88 -0.74 -10.90
N THR A 62 3.86 0.10 -10.89
CA THR A 62 2.60 -0.13 -10.16
C THR A 62 1.41 0.40 -10.97
N ASN A 63 0.19 0.01 -10.59
CA ASN A 63 -1.01 0.66 -11.10
C ASN A 63 -1.98 0.94 -9.95
N GLY A 64 -1.82 2.10 -9.31
CA GLY A 64 -2.60 2.47 -8.12
C GLY A 64 -4.11 2.60 -8.36
N ILE A 65 -4.86 2.66 -7.26
CA ILE A 65 -6.33 2.73 -7.31
C ILE A 65 -6.91 4.14 -7.34
N ARG A 66 -6.10 5.20 -7.50
CA ARG A 66 -6.60 6.59 -7.40
C ARG A 66 -7.91 6.79 -8.15
N SER A 67 -8.92 7.21 -7.40
CA SER A 67 -10.24 7.54 -7.90
C SER A 67 -10.87 8.55 -6.95
N ALA A 68 -11.66 9.47 -7.51
CA ALA A 68 -12.56 10.28 -6.70
C ALA A 68 -13.85 9.51 -6.35
N ASP A 69 -14.19 8.48 -7.13
CA ASP A 69 -15.44 7.72 -7.07
C ASP A 69 -15.11 6.22 -7.09
N PHE A 70 -14.77 5.66 -5.93
CA PHE A 70 -14.24 4.30 -5.85
C PHE A 70 -15.31 3.21 -5.67
N LEU A 71 -16.39 3.51 -4.95
CA LEU A 71 -17.42 2.55 -4.58
C LEU A 71 -18.63 2.59 -5.53
N THR A 72 -19.49 1.56 -5.45
CA THR A 72 -20.72 1.49 -6.26
C THR A 72 -21.97 1.36 -5.38
N PRO A 73 -23.16 1.81 -5.84
CA PRO A 73 -23.33 2.81 -6.90
C PRO A 73 -22.68 4.15 -6.49
N SER A 74 -22.26 4.95 -7.48
CA SER A 74 -21.47 6.20 -7.32
C SER A 74 -22.14 7.34 -6.53
N SER A 75 -23.26 7.09 -5.85
CA SER A 75 -24.00 8.10 -5.09
C SER A 75 -23.34 8.47 -3.74
N SER A 76 -22.20 7.86 -3.39
CA SER A 76 -21.36 8.26 -2.25
C SER A 76 -19.89 8.08 -2.63
N VAL A 77 -19.36 9.17 -3.19
CA VAL A 77 -18.10 9.29 -3.92
C VAL A 77 -16.96 9.42 -2.91
N ILE A 78 -16.38 8.31 -2.44
CA ILE A 78 -15.16 8.40 -1.62
C ILE A 78 -13.92 8.39 -2.51
N ARG A 79 -12.99 9.26 -2.15
CA ARG A 79 -11.68 9.38 -2.75
C ARG A 79 -10.75 8.37 -2.10
N VAL A 80 -10.00 7.68 -2.94
CA VAL A 80 -8.96 6.73 -2.53
C VAL A 80 -7.67 6.98 -3.31
N ASN A 81 -6.60 6.34 -2.87
CA ASN A 81 -5.28 6.37 -3.46
C ASN A 81 -4.62 4.99 -3.30
N GLY A 82 -3.59 4.72 -4.09
CA GLY A 82 -2.77 3.52 -3.96
C GLY A 82 -1.55 3.68 -3.06
N PHE A 83 -1.46 4.75 -2.26
CA PHE A 83 -0.20 5.19 -1.64
C PHE A 83 0.53 4.09 -0.86
N PRO A 84 1.88 4.06 -0.93
CA PRO A 84 2.67 3.04 -0.26
C PRO A 84 2.68 3.23 1.25
N ARG A 85 2.65 2.11 1.96
CA ARG A 85 3.01 2.01 3.39
C ARG A 85 4.15 1.02 3.54
N ILE A 86 5.08 1.26 4.47
CA ILE A 86 6.27 0.42 4.62
C ILE A 86 6.49 -0.03 6.07
N ALA A 87 6.95 -1.28 6.24
CA ALA A 87 7.50 -1.78 7.49
C ALA A 87 8.75 -2.62 7.22
N SER A 88 9.75 -2.52 8.09
CA SER A 88 10.94 -3.36 8.06
C SER A 88 10.80 -4.49 9.07
N ASP A 89 11.31 -5.68 8.74
CA ASP A 89 11.55 -6.73 9.73
C ASP A 89 12.67 -6.28 10.68
N ARG A 90 12.32 -6.21 11.97
CA ARG A 90 13.23 -5.82 13.06
C ARG A 90 13.60 -6.99 13.96
N THR A 91 13.24 -8.20 13.57
CA THR A 91 13.66 -9.39 14.29
C THR A 91 15.12 -9.69 13.95
N CYS A 92 15.89 -10.23 14.91
CA CYS A 92 17.27 -10.67 14.68
C CYS A 92 17.36 -12.03 13.96
N PHE A 93 16.33 -12.43 13.20
CA PHE A 93 16.30 -13.70 12.48
C PHE A 93 16.95 -13.56 11.09
N SER A 94 16.97 -14.64 10.29
CA SER A 94 17.58 -14.63 8.96
C SER A 94 16.88 -13.71 7.93
N THR A 95 15.74 -13.12 8.31
CA THR A 95 14.99 -12.10 7.56
C THR A 95 15.27 -10.67 8.06
N ALA A 96 16.21 -10.50 8.99
CA ALA A 96 16.70 -9.19 9.42
C ALA A 96 17.20 -8.40 8.20
N ASP A 97 16.47 -7.33 7.82
CA ASP A 97 16.61 -6.47 6.62
C ASP A 97 15.59 -6.69 5.49
N ASP A 98 14.58 -7.53 5.69
CA ASP A 98 13.44 -7.56 4.76
C ASP A 98 12.58 -6.29 4.95
N ASP A 99 12.33 -5.57 3.85
CA ASP A 99 11.41 -4.44 3.82
C ASP A 99 10.14 -4.81 3.04
N TYR A 100 9.00 -4.44 3.64
CA TYR A 100 7.66 -4.78 3.17
C TYR A 100 6.89 -3.51 2.85
N VAL A 101 6.64 -3.28 1.57
CA VAL A 101 5.83 -2.15 1.08
C VAL A 101 4.47 -2.68 0.64
N VAL A 102 3.38 -2.07 1.11
CA VAL A 102 2.02 -2.39 0.65
C VAL A 102 1.43 -1.21 -0.11
N MET A 103 0.78 -1.51 -1.23
CA MET A 103 0.01 -0.56 -2.04
C MET A 103 -1.33 -1.17 -2.42
N ALA A 104 -2.32 -0.32 -2.67
CA ALA A 104 -3.56 -0.76 -3.31
C ALA A 104 -3.45 -0.53 -4.82
N GLU A 105 -3.58 -1.59 -5.60
CA GLU A 105 -3.37 -1.61 -7.06
C GLU A 105 -4.57 -2.22 -7.79
N LYS A 106 -4.76 -1.86 -9.07
CA LYS A 106 -5.83 -2.39 -9.93
C LYS A 106 -5.28 -2.89 -11.24
N ASN A 107 -5.87 -3.95 -11.81
CA ASN A 107 -5.57 -4.45 -13.16
C ASN A 107 -4.06 -4.58 -13.49
N PHE A 108 -3.22 -4.90 -12.51
CA PHE A 108 -1.78 -5.04 -12.69
C PHE A 108 -1.25 -6.13 -11.75
N ALA A 109 -0.77 -7.22 -12.34
CA ALA A 109 -0.45 -8.42 -11.59
C ALA A 109 0.50 -8.12 -10.39
N PRO A 110 0.22 -8.69 -9.21
CA PRO A 110 -0.76 -9.75 -8.96
C PRO A 110 -2.17 -9.24 -8.63
N ALA A 111 -2.45 -7.93 -8.66
CA ALA A 111 -3.81 -7.41 -8.59
C ALA A 111 -4.61 -7.85 -9.83
N ILE A 112 -5.87 -8.21 -9.62
CA ILE A 112 -6.74 -8.88 -10.58
C ILE A 112 -7.94 -8.03 -11.01
N ASP A 113 -8.31 -6.98 -10.26
CA ASP A 113 -9.57 -6.26 -10.53
C ASP A 113 -9.57 -4.76 -10.15
N ASN A 114 -10.62 -4.30 -9.46
CA ASN A 114 -10.93 -2.93 -9.13
C ASN A 114 -9.96 -2.31 -8.11
N GLY A 115 -9.40 -3.14 -7.23
CA GLY A 115 -8.46 -2.73 -6.20
C GLY A 115 -8.12 -3.91 -5.32
N ASP A 116 -6.85 -4.28 -5.30
CA ASP A 116 -6.29 -5.35 -4.47
C ASP A 116 -5.12 -4.79 -3.66
N ILE A 117 -4.87 -5.38 -2.49
CA ILE A 117 -3.68 -5.06 -1.71
C ILE A 117 -2.52 -5.91 -2.22
N VAL A 118 -1.45 -5.24 -2.64
CA VAL A 118 -0.23 -5.88 -3.14
C VAL A 118 0.90 -5.60 -2.15
N LEU A 119 1.54 -6.67 -1.68
CA LEU A 119 2.81 -6.61 -0.97
C LEU A 119 3.95 -6.63 -1.99
N MET A 120 4.85 -5.67 -1.88
CA MET A 120 6.15 -5.64 -2.52
C MET A 120 7.22 -5.87 -1.45
N ARG A 121 8.00 -6.93 -1.58
CA ARG A 121 9.07 -7.28 -0.63
C ARG A 121 10.43 -7.14 -1.30
N THR A 122 11.38 -6.54 -0.60
CA THR A 122 12.81 -6.55 -0.93
C THR A 122 13.60 -7.12 0.24
N GLN A 123 14.72 -7.77 -0.07
CA GLN A 123 15.64 -8.38 0.90
C GLN A 123 17.08 -7.86 0.72
N ASP A 124 17.24 -6.84 -0.12
CA ASP A 124 18.53 -6.39 -0.62
C ASP A 124 18.56 -4.86 -0.84
N GLY A 125 17.96 -4.12 0.11
CA GLY A 125 17.93 -2.65 0.09
C GLY A 125 17.19 -2.06 -1.11
N GLY A 126 16.17 -2.76 -1.61
CA GLY A 126 15.41 -2.36 -2.78
C GLY A 126 16.06 -2.71 -4.12
N SER A 127 17.13 -3.51 -4.17
CA SER A 127 17.77 -3.88 -5.44
C SER A 127 16.88 -4.82 -6.26
N THR A 128 16.22 -5.78 -5.61
CA THR A 128 15.25 -6.70 -6.20
C THR A 128 13.96 -6.73 -5.39
N TRP A 129 12.86 -7.05 -6.07
CA TRP A 129 11.52 -7.01 -5.51
C TRP A 129 10.70 -8.23 -5.93
N THR A 130 9.93 -8.75 -4.98
CA THR A 130 8.86 -9.73 -5.22
C THR A 130 7.51 -9.08 -4.98
N ARG A 131 6.47 -9.55 -5.67
CA ARG A 131 5.11 -9.00 -5.60
C ARG A 131 4.12 -10.11 -5.27
N THR A 132 3.31 -9.93 -4.22
CA THR A 132 2.31 -10.90 -3.77
C THR A 132 0.97 -10.20 -3.55
N ARG A 133 -0.14 -10.78 -4.07
CA ARG A 133 -1.49 -10.31 -3.73
C ARG A 133 -1.82 -10.77 -2.31
N VAL A 134 -2.22 -9.84 -1.46
CA VAL A 134 -2.44 -10.06 -0.02
C VAL A 134 -3.84 -10.58 0.25
N ASN A 135 -4.86 -9.93 -0.33
CA ASN A 135 -6.26 -10.29 -0.11
C ASN A 135 -6.66 -11.59 -0.84
N GLN A 136 -7.45 -12.42 -0.17
CA GLN A 136 -7.98 -13.68 -0.70
C GLN A 136 -9.44 -13.55 -1.19
N SER A 137 -9.89 -12.32 -1.51
CA SER A 137 -11.22 -12.08 -2.09
C SER A 137 -11.30 -12.59 -3.53
N ALA A 138 -12.51 -12.99 -3.93
CA ALA A 138 -12.84 -13.24 -5.32
C ALA A 138 -12.84 -11.92 -6.12
N SER A 139 -12.77 -12.03 -7.45
CA SER A 139 -12.81 -10.86 -8.33
C SER A 139 -14.12 -10.08 -8.18
N GLY A 140 -14.04 -8.75 -8.28
CA GLY A 140 -15.15 -7.80 -8.17
C GLY A 140 -15.22 -7.08 -6.82
N ALA A 141 -14.38 -7.46 -5.87
CA ALA A 141 -14.22 -6.72 -4.62
C ALA A 141 -13.44 -5.43 -4.85
N TYR A 142 -13.46 -4.57 -3.84
CA TYR A 142 -12.63 -3.37 -3.75
C TYR A 142 -11.87 -3.44 -2.44
N GLU A 143 -10.55 -3.40 -2.51
CA GLU A 143 -9.65 -3.31 -1.37
C GLU A 143 -8.82 -2.02 -1.41
N TRP A 144 -8.75 -1.30 -0.28
CA TRP A 144 -8.07 -0.01 -0.22
C TRP A 144 -7.57 0.37 1.17
N SER A 145 -6.76 1.44 1.20
CA SER A 145 -6.12 2.03 2.37
C SER A 145 -5.39 1.00 3.24
N PRO A 146 -4.43 0.25 2.68
CA PRO A 146 -3.68 -0.71 3.46
C PRO A 146 -2.79 -0.01 4.49
N ALA A 147 -2.48 -0.71 5.56
CA ALA A 147 -1.33 -0.45 6.44
C ALA A 147 -0.64 -1.78 6.74
N VAL A 148 0.67 -1.74 6.97
CA VAL A 148 1.50 -2.92 7.23
C VAL A 148 2.31 -2.73 8.50
N ASP A 149 2.49 -3.81 9.25
CA ASP A 149 3.42 -3.90 10.37
C ASP A 149 4.03 -5.31 10.44
N VAL A 150 5.24 -5.41 10.98
CA VAL A 150 5.91 -6.69 11.26
C VAL A 150 5.96 -6.86 12.78
N ASP A 151 5.33 -7.91 13.29
CA ASP A 151 5.27 -8.16 14.73
C ASP A 151 6.56 -8.78 15.28
N GLU A 152 6.65 -8.93 16.61
CA GLU A 152 7.83 -9.46 17.30
C GLU A 152 8.20 -10.90 16.89
N THR A 153 7.29 -11.63 16.24
CA THR A 153 7.54 -12.99 15.72
C THR A 153 8.07 -12.98 14.28
N GLY A 154 8.17 -11.80 13.65
CA GLY A 154 8.51 -11.65 12.23
C GLY A 154 7.30 -11.85 11.31
N ALA A 155 6.09 -11.98 11.87
CA ALA A 155 4.89 -12.15 11.05
C ALA A 155 4.41 -10.79 10.53
N ILE A 156 4.01 -10.79 9.25
CA ILE A 156 3.57 -9.58 8.55
C ILE A 156 2.05 -9.47 8.71
N ASN A 157 1.60 -8.32 9.20
CA ASN A 157 0.21 -8.03 9.49
C ASN A 157 -0.23 -6.84 8.63
N ILE A 158 -1.23 -7.05 7.76
CA ILE A 158 -1.69 -6.02 6.82
C ILE A 158 -3.19 -5.79 7.03
N CYS A 159 -3.58 -4.59 7.43
CA CYS A 159 -4.99 -4.23 7.59
C CYS A 159 -5.47 -3.34 6.43
N TYR A 160 -6.72 -3.52 6.01
CA TYR A 160 -7.32 -2.78 4.89
C TYR A 160 -8.84 -2.87 4.92
N TYR A 161 -9.49 -2.00 4.15
CA TYR A 161 -10.94 -2.08 3.91
C TYR A 161 -11.25 -3.01 2.74
N SER A 162 -12.36 -3.76 2.82
CA SER A 162 -12.81 -4.64 1.75
C SER A 162 -14.33 -4.61 1.59
N THR A 163 -14.81 -4.63 0.35
CA THR A 163 -16.23 -4.82 0.02
C THR A 163 -16.60 -6.29 -0.21
N ARG A 164 -15.72 -7.27 0.03
CA ARG A 164 -15.92 -8.67 -0.40
C ARG A 164 -17.21 -9.34 0.08
N ASN A 165 -17.77 -8.92 1.21
CA ASN A 165 -19.05 -9.41 1.72
C ASN A 165 -20.20 -8.40 1.56
N VAL A 166 -20.02 -7.41 0.70
CA VAL A 166 -20.94 -6.30 0.44
C VAL A 166 -21.32 -6.34 -1.04
N PRO A 167 -22.40 -7.06 -1.42
CA PRO A 167 -22.77 -7.25 -2.83
C PRO A 167 -23.04 -5.96 -3.59
N THR A 168 -23.43 -4.90 -2.87
CA THR A 168 -23.65 -3.56 -3.40
C THR A 168 -22.36 -2.77 -3.59
N SER A 169 -21.26 -3.16 -2.93
CA SER A 169 -20.00 -2.42 -2.82
C SER A 169 -20.15 -0.96 -2.36
N ASP A 170 -21.21 -0.65 -1.59
CA ASP A 170 -21.51 0.68 -1.05
C ASP A 170 -21.01 0.88 0.40
N SER A 171 -20.50 -0.19 0.99
CA SER A 171 -20.06 -0.28 2.39
C SER A 171 -18.81 -1.16 2.47
N ALA A 172 -18.11 -1.11 3.59
CA ALA A 172 -16.86 -1.83 3.80
C ALA A 172 -16.86 -2.60 5.13
N GLU A 173 -16.08 -3.67 5.16
CA GLU A 173 -15.60 -4.32 6.38
C GLU A 173 -14.08 -4.12 6.48
N ILE A 174 -13.52 -4.35 7.67
CA ILE A 174 -12.08 -4.28 7.90
C ILE A 174 -11.53 -5.71 7.98
N TYR A 175 -10.46 -5.95 7.23
CA TYR A 175 -9.73 -7.20 7.19
C TYR A 175 -8.30 -7.00 7.67
N LEU A 176 -7.77 -8.04 8.31
CA LEU A 176 -6.36 -8.22 8.61
C LEU A 176 -5.90 -9.48 7.86
N SER A 177 -4.89 -9.34 7.01
CA SER A 177 -4.21 -10.47 6.38
C SER A 177 -2.87 -10.68 7.08
N ARG A 178 -2.61 -11.91 7.53
CA ARG A 178 -1.38 -12.28 8.23
C ARG A 178 -0.55 -13.29 7.44
N SER A 179 0.75 -13.04 7.34
CA SER A 179 1.73 -13.99 6.80
C SER A 179 2.75 -14.37 7.88
N ILE A 180 3.08 -15.66 7.94
CA ILE A 180 4.10 -16.24 8.83
C ILE A 180 5.26 -16.87 8.03
N ASP A 181 5.32 -16.61 6.72
CA ASP A 181 6.27 -17.20 5.78
C ASP A 181 7.01 -16.14 4.94
N GLY A 182 7.17 -14.93 5.49
CA GLY A 182 7.87 -13.82 4.82
C GLY A 182 7.09 -13.22 3.65
N GLY A 183 5.76 -13.25 3.69
CA GLY A 183 4.89 -12.60 2.71
C GLY A 183 4.63 -13.43 1.46
N VAL A 184 4.89 -14.74 1.52
CA VAL A 184 4.63 -15.67 0.40
C VAL A 184 3.16 -16.05 0.36
N THR A 185 2.56 -16.35 1.52
CA THR A 185 1.12 -16.63 1.64
C THR A 185 0.49 -15.83 2.77
N PHE A 186 -0.82 -15.58 2.63
CA PHE A 186 -1.60 -14.79 3.58
C PHE A 186 -2.87 -15.53 4.01
N THR A 187 -3.21 -15.39 5.29
CA THR A 187 -4.51 -15.82 5.84
C THR A 187 -5.31 -14.60 6.24
N ASP A 188 -6.55 -14.50 5.74
CA ASP A 188 -7.44 -13.38 6.00
C ASP A 188 -8.27 -13.58 7.27
N ILE A 189 -8.36 -12.52 8.06
CA ILE A 189 -9.14 -12.43 9.29
C ILE A 189 -10.03 -11.20 9.18
N LYS A 190 -11.35 -11.40 9.24
CA LYS A 190 -12.27 -10.27 9.37
C LYS A 190 -12.20 -9.72 10.80
N VAL A 191 -11.86 -8.45 10.96
CA VAL A 191 -11.72 -7.82 12.28
C VAL A 191 -12.89 -6.91 12.65
N SER A 192 -13.66 -6.43 11.67
CA SER A 192 -14.89 -5.68 11.94
C SER A 192 -16.06 -6.61 12.28
N ASP A 193 -16.86 -6.23 13.27
CA ASP A 193 -18.11 -6.89 13.65
C ASP A 193 -19.33 -6.38 12.84
N HIS A 194 -19.24 -5.19 12.26
CA HIS A 194 -20.26 -4.62 11.38
C HIS A 194 -19.65 -3.93 10.16
N LYS A 195 -20.47 -3.76 9.13
CA LYS A 195 -20.16 -2.96 7.95
C LYS A 195 -20.34 -1.49 8.27
N PHE A 196 -19.50 -0.63 7.70
CA PHE A 196 -19.75 0.81 7.71
C PHE A 196 -19.84 1.33 6.28
N ARG A 197 -20.65 2.36 6.09
CA ARG A 197 -20.78 3.06 4.81
C ARG A 197 -19.87 4.28 4.82
N PRO A 198 -18.74 4.27 4.09
CA PRO A 198 -17.84 5.41 4.07
C PRO A 198 -18.54 6.63 3.47
N ALA A 199 -18.24 7.82 3.99
CA ALA A 199 -18.86 9.06 3.54
C ALA A 199 -17.83 10.20 3.46
N PRO A 200 -17.94 11.10 2.47
CA PRO A 200 -17.08 12.26 2.39
C PRO A 200 -17.25 13.22 3.57
N ILE A 201 -16.16 13.87 3.96
CA ILE A 201 -16.13 14.94 4.96
C ILE A 201 -16.64 16.23 4.30
N SER A 202 -17.75 16.76 4.83
CA SER A 202 -18.32 18.02 4.36
C SER A 202 -17.34 19.19 4.53
N GLY A 203 -17.31 20.10 3.56
CA GLY A 203 -16.43 21.28 3.56
C GLY A 203 -15.00 20.99 3.09
N THR A 204 -14.68 19.76 2.70
CA THR A 204 -13.41 19.40 2.05
C THR A 204 -13.59 19.22 0.55
N ALA A 205 -12.50 18.98 -0.18
CA ALA A 205 -12.59 18.67 -1.60
C ALA A 205 -13.42 17.39 -1.83
N SER A 206 -13.97 17.23 -3.05
CA SER A 206 -14.91 16.15 -3.35
C SER A 206 -14.34 14.76 -3.01
N GLY A 207 -15.08 14.04 -2.19
CA GLY A 207 -14.85 12.64 -1.81
C GLY A 207 -13.83 12.36 -0.72
N TYR A 208 -13.17 13.37 -0.15
CA TYR A 208 -12.23 13.12 0.96
C TYR A 208 -12.93 12.51 2.17
N GLN A 209 -12.40 11.42 2.70
CA GLN A 209 -12.99 10.66 3.82
C GLN A 209 -12.04 10.48 5.02
N GLY A 210 -10.89 11.15 5.00
CA GLY A 210 -9.78 10.89 5.92
C GLY A 210 -8.73 10.01 5.28
#